data_AF-A0A4Y2HLK0-F1
#
_entry.id   AF-A0A4Y2HLK0-F1
#
_cell.length_a   1.000
_cell.length_b   1.000
_cell.length_c   1.000
_cell.angle_alpha   90.00
_cell.angle_beta   90.00
_cell.angle_gamma   90.00
#
_symmetry.space_group_name_H-M   'P 1'
#
loop_
_entity.id
_entity.type
_entity.pdbx_description
1 polymer ?
#
loop_
_entity_poly.entity_id
_entity_poly.type
_entity_poly.pdbx_seq_one_letter_code
_entity_poly.pdbx_strand_id
1 'polypeptide(L)'
;QGVLTCRDVGCYWLSIPRVGEFMKTFLYGRRAILQHVRRTKYKEILQNELEQRKLPKKALLGVLYHIYDIIGSDAVAPVETSSGIVLRLQPELIR
;
A
#
# COMPACT_ATOMS: atom_id res chain seq x y z
N GLN A 1 10.93 -18.33 14.57
CA GLN A 1 10.88 -19.26 13.43
C GLN A 1 9.57 -19.05 12.72
N GLY A 2 9.59 -18.88 11.39
CA GLY A 2 8.38 -18.88 10.57
C GLY A 2 8.17 -20.26 9.96
N VAL A 3 6.93 -20.63 9.69
CA VAL A 3 6.55 -21.97 9.22
C VAL A 3 5.51 -21.82 8.11
N LEU A 4 5.70 -22.50 6.99
CA LEU A 4 4.70 -22.67 5.94
C LEU A 4 4.31 -24.15 5.91
N THR A 5 3.04 -24.47 6.12
CA THR A 5 2.52 -25.84 6.08
C THR A 5 1.32 -25.93 5.16
N CYS A 6 1.25 -26.99 4.34
CA CYS A 6 0.07 -27.28 3.53
C CYS A 6 -1.05 -27.79 4.44
N ARG A 7 -2.26 -27.25 4.28
CA ARG A 7 -3.48 -27.72 4.94
C ARG A 7 -4.28 -28.63 4.02
N ASP A 8 -4.58 -28.15 2.82
CA ASP A 8 -5.34 -28.83 1.75
C ASP A 8 -4.86 -28.34 0.37
N VAL A 9 -5.35 -28.91 -0.73
CA VAL A 9 -5.00 -28.45 -2.09
C VAL A 9 -5.36 -26.97 -2.25
N GLY A 10 -4.34 -26.13 -2.44
CA GLY A 10 -4.48 -24.67 -2.52
C GLY A 10 -4.62 -23.94 -1.17
N CYS A 11 -4.64 -24.65 -0.04
CA CYS A 11 -4.74 -24.08 1.30
C CYS A 11 -3.45 -24.27 2.09
N TYR A 12 -2.91 -23.18 2.62
CA TYR A 12 -1.66 -23.19 3.37
C TYR A 12 -1.82 -22.41 4.68
N TRP A 13 -1.14 -22.86 5.72
CA TRP A 13 -0.89 -22.10 6.94
C TRP A 13 0.49 -21.46 6.86
N LEU A 14 0.54 -20.16 7.13
CA LEU A 14 1.78 -19.40 7.17
C LEU A 14 1.89 -18.75 8.54
N SER A 15 2.97 -19.02 9.25
CA SER A 15 3.37 -18.27 10.44
C SER A 15 4.53 -17.36 10.10
N ILE A 16 4.33 -16.07 10.37
CA ILE A 16 5.34 -15.03 10.20
C ILE A 16 5.80 -14.62 11.60
N PRO A 17 7.11 -14.73 11.91
CA PRO A 17 7.63 -14.22 13.17
C PRO A 17 7.26 -12.74 13.34
N ARG A 18 6.76 -12.38 14.53
CA ARG A 18 6.39 -10.99 14.85
C ARG A 18 5.33 -10.40 13.90
N VAL A 19 4.43 -11.23 13.34
CA VAL A 19 3.37 -10.78 12.41
C VAL A 19 2.59 -9.58 12.95
N GLY A 20 2.32 -9.51 14.25
CA GLY A 20 1.60 -8.38 14.84
C GLY A 20 2.34 -7.03 14.71
N GLU A 21 3.67 -7.03 14.80
CA GLU A 21 4.46 -5.81 14.60
C GLU A 21 4.53 -5.42 13.14
N PHE A 22 4.76 -6.41 12.28
CA PHE A 22 4.70 -6.22 10.83
C PHE A 22 3.36 -5.61 10.41
N MET A 23 2.24 -6.18 10.88
CA MET A 23 0.89 -5.70 10.56
C MET A 23 0.66 -4.28 11.05
N LYS A 24 1.17 -3.90 12.24
CA LYS A 24 1.08 -2.51 12.72
C LYS A 24 1.79 -1.56 11.77
N THR A 25 3.06 -1.80 11.47
CA THR A 25 3.88 -0.99 10.57
C THR A 25 3.24 -0.90 9.17
N PHE A 26 2.78 -2.03 8.66
CA PHE A 26 2.09 -2.16 7.40
C PHE A 26 0.85 -1.24 7.32
N LEU A 27 -0.05 -1.38 8.30
CA LEU A 27 -1.29 -0.61 8.37
C LEU A 27 -1.03 0.89 8.55
N TYR A 28 -0.01 1.28 9.33
CA TYR A 28 0.34 2.69 9.50
C TYR A 28 0.80 3.33 8.18
N GLY A 29 1.66 2.66 7.43
CA GLY A 29 2.15 3.20 6.16
C GLY A 29 1.06 3.24 5.08
N ARG A 30 0.25 2.19 4.96
CA ARG A 30 -0.88 2.17 4.01
C ARG A 30 -1.87 3.30 4.28
N ARG A 31 -2.24 3.52 5.55
CA ARG A 31 -3.12 4.64 5.93
C ARG A 31 -2.52 5.99 5.60
N ALA A 32 -1.22 6.17 5.84
CA ALA A 32 -0.53 7.43 5.55
C ALA A 32 -0.51 7.73 4.05
N ILE A 33 -0.16 6.74 3.20
CA ILE A 33 -0.16 6.91 1.75
C ILE A 33 -1.56 7.22 1.22
N LEU A 34 -2.57 6.44 1.63
CA LEU A 34 -3.95 6.70 1.21
C LEU A 34 -4.44 8.06 1.67
N GLN A 35 -4.01 8.54 2.84
CA GLN A 35 -4.33 9.89 3.31
C GLN A 35 -3.69 10.97 2.42
N HIS A 36 -2.47 10.77 1.92
CA HIS A 36 -1.85 11.69 0.95
C HIS A 36 -2.68 11.76 -0.32
N VAL A 37 -3.05 10.61 -0.90
CA VAL A 37 -3.87 10.53 -2.11
C VAL A 37 -5.24 11.19 -1.89
N ARG A 38 -5.91 10.90 -0.78
CA ARG A 38 -7.25 11.43 -0.45
C ARG A 38 -7.28 12.95 -0.25
N ARG A 39 -6.18 13.56 0.17
CA ARG A 39 -6.06 15.01 0.38
C ARG A 39 -5.84 15.81 -0.90
N THR A 40 -5.51 15.14 -2.01
CA THR A 40 -5.36 15.81 -3.31
C THR A 40 -6.72 16.24 -3.86
N LYS A 41 -6.74 17.31 -4.66
CA LYS A 41 -7.98 17.90 -5.22
C LYS A 41 -8.82 16.89 -6.01
N TYR A 42 -8.15 16.04 -6.80
CA TYR A 42 -8.79 15.09 -7.71
C TYR A 42 -8.69 13.64 -7.22
N LYS A 43 -8.22 13.42 -5.97
CA LYS A 43 -7.93 12.08 -5.42
C LYS A 43 -6.99 11.28 -6.31
N GLU A 44 -6.06 11.98 -6.95
CA GLU A 44 -5.04 11.43 -7.82
C GLU A 44 -3.72 12.17 -7.59
N ILE A 45 -2.61 11.45 -7.74
CA ILE A 45 -1.26 11.98 -7.51
C ILE A 45 -0.27 11.32 -8.47
N LEU A 46 0.74 12.06 -8.94
CA LEU A 46 1.84 11.46 -9.70
C LEU A 46 2.63 10.50 -8.80
N GLN A 47 2.98 9.33 -9.32
CA GLN A 47 3.75 8.33 -8.57
C GLN A 47 5.07 8.93 -8.04
N ASN A 48 5.81 9.65 -8.91
CA ASN A 48 7.05 10.31 -8.53
C ASN A 48 6.87 11.35 -7.41
N GLU A 49 5.73 12.04 -7.37
CA GLU A 49 5.42 12.99 -6.30
C GLU A 49 5.13 12.23 -4.98
N LEU A 50 4.42 11.11 -5.07
CA LEU A 50 4.10 10.28 -3.91
C LEU A 50 5.36 9.61 -3.32
N GLU A 51 6.29 9.19 -4.16
CA GLU A 51 7.58 8.62 -3.76
C GLU A 51 8.44 9.58 -2.93
N GLN A 52 8.33 10.89 -3.19
CA GLN A 52 9.05 11.93 -2.46
C GLN A 52 8.37 12.31 -1.12
N ARG A 53 7.16 11.81 -0.84
CA ARG A 53 6.47 12.13 0.42
C ARG A 53 7.12 11.43 1.60
N LYS A 54 7.26 12.17 2.70
CA LYS A 54 7.74 11.61 3.97
C LYS A 54 6.66 10.76 4.62
N LEU A 55 6.97 9.48 4.83
CA LEU A 55 6.15 8.59 5.64
C LEU A 55 6.34 8.83 7.15
N PRO A 56 5.33 8.50 7.97
CA PRO A 56 5.49 8.54 9.42
C PRO A 56 6.57 7.55 9.86
N LYS A 57 7.29 7.88 10.95
CA LYS A 57 8.38 7.05 11.52
C LYS A 57 7.97 5.59 11.82
N LYS A 58 6.67 5.33 11.98
CA LYS A 58 6.11 4.00 12.25
C LYS A 58 5.98 3.12 10.99
N ALA A 59 6.09 3.69 9.79
CA ALA A 59 6.02 3.00 8.51
C ALA A 59 7.43 2.64 8.01
N LEU A 60 7.98 1.58 8.62
CA LEU A 60 9.35 1.09 8.43
C LEU A 60 9.59 0.35 7.10
N LEU A 61 8.53 0.02 6.35
CA LEU A 61 8.64 -0.75 5.10
C LEU A 61 9.05 0.12 3.89
N GLY A 62 9.11 1.43 4.05
CA GLY A 62 9.49 2.38 3.00
C GLY A 62 8.34 2.76 2.07
N VAL A 63 8.51 3.85 1.31
CA VAL A 63 7.45 4.44 0.48
C VAL A 63 7.02 3.52 -0.65
N LEU A 64 7.99 2.97 -1.39
CA LEU A 64 7.73 2.09 -2.53
C LEU A 64 6.92 0.85 -2.15
N TYR A 65 7.22 0.22 -1.00
CA TYR A 65 6.46 -0.93 -0.52
C TYR A 65 4.97 -0.60 -0.39
N HIS A 66 4.66 0.53 0.23
CA HIS A 66 3.28 0.95 0.44
C HIS A 66 2.61 1.43 -0.85
N ILE A 67 3.34 1.98 -1.82
CA ILE A 67 2.82 2.29 -3.16
C ILE A 67 2.41 0.99 -3.86
N TYR A 68 3.27 -0.02 -3.87
CA TYR A 68 2.93 -1.31 -4.48
C TYR A 68 1.81 -2.03 -3.74
N ASP A 69 1.72 -1.89 -2.41
CA ASP A 69 0.58 -2.42 -1.64
C ASP A 69 -0.75 -1.78 -2.07
N ILE A 70 -0.82 -0.46 -2.22
CA ILE A 70 -2.09 0.19 -2.61
C ILE A 70 -2.47 -0.10 -4.05
N ILE A 71 -1.50 -0.35 -4.94
CA ILE A 71 -1.75 -0.81 -6.31
C ILE A 71 -2.24 -2.26 -6.30
N GLY A 72 -1.50 -3.16 -5.65
CA GLY A 72 -1.83 -4.61 -5.63
C GLY A 72 -3.05 -4.97 -4.79
N SER A 73 -3.57 -4.02 -4.01
CA SER A 73 -4.83 -4.17 -3.28
C SER A 73 -6.00 -3.44 -3.91
N ASP A 74 -5.82 -2.96 -5.15
CA ASP A 74 -6.83 -2.23 -5.90
C ASP A 74 -7.35 -0.99 -5.14
N ALA A 75 -6.57 -0.39 -4.24
CA ALA A 75 -6.98 0.85 -3.59
C ALA A 75 -6.80 2.05 -4.54
N VAL A 76 -5.81 1.98 -5.43
CA VAL A 76 -5.54 2.95 -6.48
C VAL A 76 -5.33 2.26 -7.83
N ALA A 77 -5.71 2.93 -8.91
CA ALA A 77 -5.42 2.49 -10.26
C ALA A 77 -4.30 3.36 -10.87
N PRO A 78 -3.22 2.76 -11.39
CA PRO A 78 -2.21 3.49 -12.17
C PRO A 78 -2.77 3.83 -13.55
N VAL A 79 -2.58 5.08 -13.97
CA VAL A 79 -2.96 5.59 -15.29
C VAL A 79 -1.75 6.25 -15.92
N GLU A 80 -1.36 5.81 -17.11
CA GLU A 80 -0.26 6.43 -17.86
C GLU A 80 -0.70 7.78 -18.42
N THR A 81 0.13 8.80 -18.20
CA THR A 81 -0.07 10.14 -18.75
C THR A 81 1.22 10.65 -19.40
N SER A 82 1.15 11.72 -20.19
CA SER A 82 2.31 12.35 -20.82
C SER A 82 3.37 12.84 -19.83
N SER A 83 3.02 13.01 -18.55
CA SER A 83 3.91 13.46 -17.48
C SER A 83 4.36 12.34 -16.53
N GLY A 84 4.00 11.08 -16.83
CA GLY A 84 4.29 9.90 -16.02
C GLY A 84 3.04 9.20 -15.49
N ILE A 85 3.22 8.27 -14.56
CA ILE A 85 2.13 7.47 -13.99
C ILE A 85 1.40 8.28 -12.92
N VAL A 86 0.09 8.40 -13.07
CA VAL A 86 -0.82 8.98 -12.07
C VAL A 86 -1.54 7.85 -11.34
N LEU A 87 -1.52 7.90 -10.01
CA LEU A 87 -2.25 6.97 -9.14
C LEU A 87 -3.58 7.60 -8.76
N ARG A 88 -4.69 7.03 -9.25
CA ARG A 88 -6.05 7.50 -8.96
C ARG A 88 -6.73 6.62 -7.92
N LEU A 89 -7.29 7.22 -6.87
CA LEU A 89 -8.08 6.48 -5.89
C LEU A 89 -9.32 5.86 -6.54
N GLN A 90 -9.57 4.58 -6.26
CA GLN A 90 -10.75 3.94 -6.82
C GLN A 90 -12.07 4.56 -6.30
N PRO A 91 -13.10 4.69 -7.16
CA PRO A 91 -14.37 5.32 -6.79
C PRO A 91 -15.08 4.64 -5.62
N GLU A 92 -14.91 3.34 -5.45
CA GLU A 92 -15.57 2.55 -4.40
C GLU A 92 -15.03 2.87 -3.01
N LEU A 93 -13.77 3.32 -2.91
CA LEU A 93 -13.09 3.69 -1.67
C LEU A 93 -13.22 5.18 -1.30
N ILE A 94 -14.07 5.92 -2.02
CA ILE A 94 -14.37 7.33 -1.78
C ILE A 94 -15.47 7.52 -0.70
N ARG A 95 -16.24 6.47 -0.40
CA ARG A 95 -17.35 6.50 0.56
C ARG A 95 -16.90 6.70 2.01
#